data_AF-A0A9D6A1L1-F1
#
_entry.id   AF-A0A9D6A1L1-F1
#
_cell.length_a   1.000
_cell.length_b   1.000
_cell.length_c   1.000
_cell.angle_alpha   90.00
_cell.angle_beta   90.00
_cell.angle_gamma   90.00
#
_symmetry.space_group_name_H-M   'P 1'
#
loop_
_entity.id
_entity.type
_entity.pdbx_description
1 polymer ?
#
loop_
_entity_poly.entity_id
_entity_poly.type
_entity_poly.pdbx_seq_one_letter_code
_entity_poly.pdbx_strand_id
1 'polypeptide(L)' 'MQKDVIYIDVEDDVTSIIGKIKAANSNIVALVPPKRIGAIQSAVNLKLVHRAAERVDKKLVIIT' A
#
# COMPACT_ATOMS: atom_id res chain seq x y z
N MET A 1 11.48 10.89 11.88
CA MET A 1 11.05 10.21 10.64
C MET A 1 9.55 9.99 10.73
N GLN A 2 8.75 10.75 9.98
CA GLN A 2 7.29 10.61 9.96
C GLN A 2 6.95 9.53 8.92
N LYS A 3 6.12 8.55 9.30
CA LYS A 3 5.65 7.48 8.41
C LYS A 3 4.13 7.57 8.37
N ASP A 4 3.54 7.44 7.19
CA ASP A 4 2.10 7.37 7.05
C ASP A 4 1.69 5.90 7.07
N VAL A 5 0.81 5.54 8.00
CA VAL A 5 0.27 4.18 8.11
C VAL A 5 -1.07 4.14 7.41
N ILE A 6 -1.17 3.32 6.37
CA ILE A 6 -2.38 3.09 5.58
C ILE A 6 -2.93 1.71 5.97
N TYR A 7 -4.06 1.74 6.66
CA TYR A 7 -4.88 0.56 6.87
C TYR A 7 -5.70 0.33 5.61
N ILE A 8 -5.59 -0.87 5.05
CA ILE A 8 -6.40 -1.29 3.89
C ILE A 8 -7.60 -2.09 4.39
N ASP A 9 -8.75 -1.91 3.77
CA ASP A 9 -9.96 -2.68 4.07
C ASP A 9 -10.08 -3.89 3.14
N VAL A 10 -10.88 -4.88 3.50
CA VAL A 10 -11.19 -6.04 2.65
C VAL A 10 -11.82 -5.65 1.31
N GLU A 11 -12.52 -4.51 1.28
CA GLU A 11 -13.17 -3.94 0.10
C GLU A 11 -12.23 -3.06 -0.75
N ASP A 12 -11.02 -2.73 -0.25
CA ASP A 12 -10.08 -1.90 -1.02
C ASP A 12 -9.47 -2.70 -2.18
N ASP A 13 -9.67 -2.21 -3.40
CA ASP A 13 -9.00 -2.71 -4.59
C ASP A 13 -7.60 -2.10 -4.78
N VAL A 14 -6.82 -2.66 -5.70
CA VAL A 14 -5.45 -2.20 -5.99
C VAL A 14 -5.41 -0.72 -6.38
N THR A 15 -6.41 -0.24 -7.12
CA THR A 15 -6.51 1.16 -7.56
C THR A 15 -6.68 2.12 -6.37
N SER A 16 -7.54 1.76 -5.43
CA SER A 16 -7.81 2.51 -4.20
C SER A 16 -6.57 2.59 -3.33
N ILE A 17 -5.85 1.48 -3.18
CA ILE A 17 -4.57 1.43 -2.45
C ILE A 17 -3.54 2.36 -3.09
N ILE A 18 -3.40 2.34 -4.41
CA ILE A 18 -2.49 3.23 -5.14
C ILE A 18 -2.88 4.70 -4.93
N GLY A 19 -4.17 5.02 -4.93
CA GLY A 19 -4.66 6.37 -4.64
C GLY A 19 -4.24 6.86 -3.25
N LYS A 20 -4.43 6.03 -2.22
CA LYS A 20 -4.03 6.33 -0.84
C LYS A 20 -2.51 6.55 -0.72
N ILE A 21 -1.71 5.73 -1.39
CA ILE A 21 -0.23 5.90 -1.41
C ILE A 21 0.16 7.22 -2.05
N LYS A 22 -0.48 7.62 -3.16
CA LYS A 22 -0.19 8.90 -3.83
C LYS A 22 -0.54 10.09 -2.94
N ALA A 23 -1.64 10.01 -2.21
CA ALA A 23 -2.11 11.06 -1.31
C ALA A 23 -1.31 11.19 0.01
N ALA A 24 -0.54 10.16 0.40
CA ALA A 24 0.30 10.21 1.61
C ALA A 24 1.33 11.35 1.52
N ASN A 25 1.64 12.03 2.63
CA ASN A 25 2.63 13.11 2.63
C ASN A 25 4.03 12.60 3.00
N SER A 26 4.10 11.45 3.66
CA SER A 26 5.35 10.85 4.10
C SER A 26 6.02 10.03 2.99
N ASN A 27 7.36 10.11 2.93
CA ASN A 27 8.18 9.30 2.02
C ASN A 27 8.16 7.80 2.35
N ILE A 28 7.71 7.44 3.56
CA ILE A 28 7.56 6.06 4.00
C ILE A 28 6.09 5.79 4.24
N VAL A 29 5.56 4.81 3.53
CA VAL A 29 4.15 4.39 3.62
C VAL A 29 4.10 2.95 4.14
N ALA A 30 3.50 2.76 5.30
CA ALA A 30 3.28 1.46 5.90
C ALA A 30 1.89 0.93 5.57
N LEU A 31 1.80 -0.20 4.89
CA LEU A 31 0.57 -0.86 4.48
C LEU A 31 0.25 -2.00 5.46
N VAL A 32 -0.93 -1.93 6.09
CA VAL A 32 -1.37 -2.91 7.08
C VAL A 32 -2.57 -3.68 6.52
N PRO A 33 -2.39 -4.92 6.02
CA PRO A 33 -3.49 -5.79 5.65
C PRO A 33 -4.30 -6.25 6.87
N PRO A 34 -5.63 -6.26 6.79
CA PRO A 34 -6.46 -6.98 7.75
C PRO A 34 -6.21 -8.47 7.61
N LYS A 35 -6.47 -9.18 8.71
CA LYS A 35 -6.16 -10.59 8.94
C LYS A 35 -6.74 -11.58 7.91
N ARG A 36 -7.59 -11.12 6.97
CA ARG A 36 -8.29 -11.93 5.96
C ARG A 36 -8.50 -11.16 4.64
N ILE A 37 -7.41 -10.77 3.96
CA ILE A 37 -7.50 -10.17 2.61
C ILE A 37 -7.07 -11.17 1.54
N GLY A 38 -8.00 -11.48 0.62
CA GLY A 38 -7.71 -12.17 -0.64
C GLY A 38 -6.97 -11.28 -1.65
N ALA A 39 -7.11 -9.94 -1.56
CA ALA A 39 -6.55 -8.98 -2.51
C ALA A 39 -5.00 -8.86 -2.50
N ILE A 40 -4.34 -9.21 -1.38
CA ILE A 40 -2.87 -9.30 -1.23
C ILE A 40 -2.34 -10.72 -1.49
N GLN A 41 -3.19 -11.70 -1.82
CA GLN A 41 -2.71 -13.07 -2.09
C GLN A 41 -1.96 -13.23 -3.42
N SER A 42 -1.99 -12.24 -4.31
CA SER A 42 -1.25 -12.28 -5.56
C SER A 42 0.01 -11.43 -5.50
N ALA A 43 1.17 -12.06 -5.72
CA ALA A 43 2.45 -11.38 -5.91
C ALA A 43 2.39 -10.32 -7.04
N VAL A 44 1.44 -10.45 -7.98
CA VAL A 44 1.21 -9.46 -9.04
C VAL A 44 0.66 -8.15 -8.47
N ASN A 45 -0.36 -8.22 -7.60
CA ASN A 45 -0.97 -7.03 -7.00
C ASN A 45 0.05 -6.27 -6.15
N LEU A 46 0.86 -6.99 -5.36
CA LEU A 46 1.94 -6.38 -4.59
C LEU A 46 2.97 -5.69 -5.47
N LYS A 47 3.33 -6.28 -6.62
CA LYS A 47 4.24 -5.64 -7.60
C LYS A 47 3.63 -4.37 -8.21
N LEU A 48 2.33 -4.35 -8.51
CA LEU A 48 1.67 -3.17 -9.05
C LEU A 48 1.66 -2.02 -8.04
N VAL A 49 1.31 -2.31 -6.78
CA VAL A 49 1.32 -1.33 -5.69
C VAL A 49 2.74 -0.81 -5.43
N HIS A 50 3.72 -1.71 -5.39
CA HIS A 50 5.13 -1.34 -5.20
C HIS A 50 5.65 -0.42 -6.32
N ARG A 51 5.40 -0.77 -7.58
CA ARG A 51 5.78 0.09 -8.73
C ARG A 51 5.11 1.45 -8.69
N ALA A 52 3.85 1.51 -8.24
CA ALA A 52 3.15 2.78 -8.10
C ALA A 52 3.77 3.66 -7.02
N ALA A 53 4.22 3.07 -5.91
CA ALA A 53 4.94 3.76 -4.84
C ALA A 53 6.32 4.26 -5.32
N GLU A 54 7.08 3.44 -6.05
CA GLU A 54 8.38 3.84 -6.64
C GLU A 54 8.24 5.01 -7.62
N ARG A 55 7.17 5.03 -8.43
CA ARG A 55 6.90 6.13 -9.37
C ARG A 55 6.64 7.47 -8.67
N VAL A 56 6.27 7.46 -7.40
CA VAL A 56 6.07 8.67 -6.59
C VAL A 56 7.16 8.84 -5.52
N ASP A 57 8.28 8.13 -5.68
CA ASP A 57 9.46 8.16 -4.81
C ASP A 57 9.15 7.86 -3.33
N LYS A 58 8.18 6.96 -3.11
CA LYS A 58 7.77 6.51 -1.77
C LYS A 58 8.21 5.09 -1.49
N LYS A 59 8.73 4.89 -0.29
CA LYS A 59 9.12 3.58 0.22
C LYS A 59 7.93 2.88 0.85
N LEU A 60 7.50 1.80 0.21
CA LEU A 60 6.43 0.94 0.70
C LEU A 60 6.97 -0.08 1.72
N VAL A 61 6.29 -0.20 2.85
CA VAL A 61 6.57 -1.24 3.87
C VAL A 61 5.26 -1.97 4.14
N ILE A 62 5.29 -3.30 4.17
CA ILE A 62 4.12 -4.11 4.53
C ILE A 62 4.34 -4.61 5.96
N ILE A 63 3.34 -4.41 6.83
CA ILE A 63 3.37 -4.89 8.21
C ILE A 63 2.37 -6.04 8.33
N THR A 64 2.86 -7.25 8.57
CA THR A 64 2.05 -8.47 8.70
C THR A 64 1.86 -8.89 10.14
#